data_AF-A0A847HHW3-F1
#
_entry.id   AF-A0A847HHW3-F1
#
_cell.length_a   1.000
_cell.length_b   1.000
_cell.length_c   1.000
_cell.angle_alpha   90.00
_cell.angle_beta   90.00
_cell.angle_gamma   90.00
#
_symmetry.space_group_name_H-M   'P 1'
#
loop_
_entity.id
_entity.type
_entity.pdbx_description
1 polymer ?
#
loop_
_entity_poly.entity_id
_entity_poly.type
_entity_poly.pdbx_seq_one_letter_code
_entity_poly.pdbx_strand_id
1 'polypeptide(L)'
;AFTTTLLISPYQNHELLIKTGQELAAENGVSFHYTDFRPGFRGSHNAARKLGLYRQKYCGCIFSEHDRYKNDKKYLNPDGSSSV
;
A
#
# COMPACT_ATOMS: atom_id res chain seq x y z
N ALA A 1 -13.39 -1.06 17.77
CA ALA A 1 -12.34 -0.17 17.25
C ALA A 1 -11.59 -0.87 16.11
N PHE A 2 -10.98 -0.14 15.18
CA PHE A 2 -10.31 -0.70 14.00
C PHE A 2 -9.06 0.10 13.60
N THR A 3 -8.27 -0.45 12.68
CA THR A 3 -7.13 0.21 12.02
C THR A 3 -6.93 -0.36 10.61
N THR A 4 -5.88 0.05 9.89
CA THR A 4 -5.57 -0.45 8.55
C THR A 4 -4.09 -0.75 8.36
N THR A 5 -3.80 -1.79 7.59
CA THR A 5 -2.43 -2.15 7.19
C THR A 5 -1.81 -1.13 6.24
N LEU A 6 -2.61 -0.24 5.62
CA LEU A 6 -2.11 0.80 4.72
C LEU A 6 -1.17 1.81 5.41
N LEU A 7 -1.26 1.96 6.74
CA LEU A 7 -0.48 2.91 7.54
C LEU A 7 1.03 2.59 7.63
N ILE A 8 1.48 1.43 7.13
CA ILE A 8 2.92 1.11 7.03
C ILE A 8 3.58 1.68 5.77
N SER A 9 2.79 1.97 4.72
CA SER A 9 3.34 2.27 3.40
C SER A 9 3.68 3.75 3.27
N PRO A 10 4.94 4.12 2.96
CA PRO A 10 5.32 5.51 2.72
C PRO A 10 4.73 6.07 1.42
N TYR A 11 4.13 5.23 0.58
CA TYR A 11 3.54 5.60 -0.71
C TYR A 11 2.06 5.97 -0.64
N GLN A 12 1.41 5.77 0.52
CA GLN A 12 -0.01 6.08 0.70
C GLN A 12 -0.21 7.52 1.16
N ASN A 13 -1.35 8.12 0.80
CA ASN A 13 -1.75 9.41 1.33
C ASN A 13 -2.26 9.26 2.77
N HIS A 14 -1.36 9.47 3.75
CA HIS A 14 -1.68 9.30 5.17
C HIS A 14 -2.76 10.26 5.68
N GLU A 15 -2.76 11.51 5.22
CA GLU A 15 -3.76 12.50 5.67
C GLU A 15 -5.16 12.06 5.24
N LEU A 16 -5.30 11.57 4.01
CA LEU A 16 -6.55 11.00 3.51
C LEU A 16 -6.96 9.78 4.34
N LEU A 17 -6.03 8.86 4.63
CA LEU A 17 -6.32 7.67 5.44
C LEU A 17 -6.78 8.02 6.86
N ILE A 18 -6.15 9.02 7.49
CA ILE A 18 -6.55 9.48 8.82
C ILE A 18 -7.95 10.06 8.78
N LYS A 19 -8.21 10.96 7.82
CA LYS A 19 -9.53 11.58 7.64
C LYS A 19 -10.62 10.54 7.42
N THR A 20 -10.45 9.65 6.43
CA THR A 20 -11.42 8.60 6.12
C THR A 20 -11.63 7.64 7.29
N GLY A 21 -10.57 7.27 8.00
CA GLY A 21 -10.67 6.42 9.19
C GLY A 21 -11.48 7.08 10.32
N GLN A 22 -11.26 8.37 10.56
CA GLN A 22 -11.99 9.16 11.56
C GLN A 22 -13.48 9.34 11.19
N GLU A 23 -13.77 9.60 9.92
CA GLU A 23 -15.15 9.72 9.41
C GLU A 23 -15.92 8.39 9.63
N LEU A 24 -15.36 7.27 9.18
CA LEU A 24 -15.98 5.95 9.36
C LEU A 24 -16.12 5.56 10.85
N ALA A 25 -15.16 5.94 11.68
CA ALA A 25 -15.24 5.75 13.13
C ALA A 25 -16.44 6.47 13.74
N ALA A 26 -16.64 7.74 13.38
CA ALA A 26 -17.76 8.53 13.84
C ALA A 26 -19.10 7.95 13.37
N GLU A 27 -19.21 7.62 12.08
CA GLU A 27 -20.42 7.06 11.46
C GLU A 27 -20.86 5.74 12.11
N ASN A 28 -19.90 4.89 12.50
CA ASN A 28 -20.17 3.55 13.02
C ASN A 28 -20.11 3.47 14.55
N GLY A 29 -19.86 4.58 15.25
CA GLY A 29 -19.75 4.61 16.71
C GLY A 29 -18.60 3.75 17.27
N VAL A 30 -17.50 3.58 16.50
CA VAL A 30 -16.32 2.81 16.90
C VAL A 30 -15.06 3.66 16.76
N SER A 31 -14.00 3.40 17.54
CA SER A 31 -12.75 4.17 17.41
C SER A 31 -11.90 3.72 16.22
N PHE A 32 -11.25 4.68 15.55
CA PHE A 32 -10.15 4.43 14.60
C PHE A 32 -8.79 4.63 15.29
N HIS A 33 -7.96 3.60 15.29
CA HIS A 33 -6.62 3.66 15.86
C HIS A 33 -5.59 3.99 14.79
N TYR A 34 -5.15 5.24 14.79
CA TYR A 34 -4.02 5.68 13.98
C TYR A 34 -2.69 5.35 14.68
N THR A 35 -1.72 4.87 13.91
CA THR A 35 -0.32 4.75 14.31
C THR A 35 0.55 4.92 13.07
N ASP A 36 1.59 5.73 13.16
CA ASP A 36 2.55 5.87 12.07
C ASP A 36 3.50 4.68 12.03
N PHE A 37 3.22 3.70 11.17
CA PHE A 37 4.05 2.51 10.99
C PHE A 37 5.16 2.70 9.94
N ARG A 38 5.24 3.84 9.25
CA ARG A 38 6.23 4.11 8.19
C ARG A 38 7.69 3.92 8.65
N PRO A 39 8.09 4.25 9.90
CA PRO A 39 9.44 3.95 10.38
C PRO A 39 9.83 2.46 10.28
N GLY A 40 8.85 1.56 10.43
CA GLY A 40 9.05 0.11 10.32
C GLY A 40 9.16 -0.42 8.89
N PHE A 41 8.79 0.36 7.86
CA PHE A 41 8.66 -0.11 6.49
C PHE A 41 9.94 -0.73 5.91
N ARG A 42 11.07 -0.05 6.07
CA ARG A 42 12.37 -0.56 5.56
C ARG A 42 12.87 -1.75 6.38
N GLY A 43 12.63 -1.72 7.68
CA GLY A 43 12.98 -2.80 8.61
C GLY A 43 12.26 -4.10 8.29
N SER A 44 10.95 -4.04 8.07
CA SER A 44 10.14 -5.21 7.72
C SER A 44 10.57 -5.84 6.39
N HIS A 45 10.88 -5.02 5.39
CA HIS A 45 11.43 -5.46 4.12
C HIS A 45 12.77 -6.20 4.27
N ASN A 46 13.66 -5.66 5.09
CA ASN A 46 14.97 -6.26 5.33
C ASN A 46 14.84 -7.58 6.11
N ALA A 47 13.98 -7.63 7.13
CA ALA A 47 13.69 -8.85 7.88
C ALA A 47 13.13 -9.95 6.97
N ALA A 48 12.15 -9.63 6.11
CA ALA A 48 11.58 -10.58 5.16
C ALA A 48 12.63 -11.17 4.21
N ARG A 49 13.58 -10.35 3.71
CA ARG A 49 14.70 -10.84 2.88
C ARG A 49 15.62 -11.78 3.66
N LYS A 50 15.99 -11.43 4.90
CA LYS A 50 16.87 -12.25 5.75
C LYS A 50 16.24 -13.60 6.09
N LEU A 51 14.93 -13.63 6.28
CA LEU A 51 14.17 -14.84 6.60
C LEU A 51 13.82 -15.69 5.36
N GLY A 52 14.18 -15.25 4.14
CA GLY A 52 13.84 -15.97 2.91
C GLY A 52 12.33 -16.01 2.63
N LEU A 53 11.55 -15.06 3.18
CA LEU A 53 10.10 -15.03 2.99
C LEU A 53 9.75 -14.64 1.56
N TYR A 54 8.74 -15.32 1.00
CA TYR A 54 8.16 -14.92 -0.27
C TYR A 54 7.63 -13.49 -0.19
N ARG A 55 8.01 -12.67 -1.18
CA ARG A 55 7.63 -11.25 -1.29
C ARG A 55 6.88 -11.04 -2.58
N GLN A 56 5.57 -10.89 -2.46
CA GLN A 56 4.70 -10.64 -3.60
C GLN A 56 5.08 -9.31 -4.29
N LYS A 57 5.40 -9.37 -5.59
CA LYS A 57 5.78 -8.20 -6.42
C LYS A 57 4.59 -7.51 -7.10
N TYR A 58 3.36 -7.89 -6.75
CA TYR A 58 2.12 -7.45 -7.39
C TYR A 58 1.02 -7.40 -6.33
N CYS A 59 -0.06 -6.64 -6.55
CA CYS A 59 -1.11 -6.48 -5.54
C CYS A 59 -2.16 -7.60 -5.58
N GLY A 60 -2.13 -8.47 -6.59
CA GLY A 60 -3.07 -9.58 -6.77
C GLY A 60 -4.21 -9.29 -7.74
N CYS A 61 -4.33 -8.06 -8.26
CA CYS A 61 -5.24 -7.77 -9.37
C CYS A 61 -4.63 -8.17 -10.72
N ILE A 62 -5.48 -8.45 -11.71
CA ILE A 62 -5.08 -8.86 -13.07
C ILE A 62 -4.13 -7.85 -13.74
N PHE A 63 -4.28 -6.56 -13.43
CA PHE A 63 -3.39 -5.50 -13.94
C PHE A 63 -1.98 -5.65 -13.39
N SER A 64 -1.84 -5.77 -12.07
CA SER A 64 -0.54 -5.94 -11.41
C SER A 64 0.12 -7.29 -11.73
N GLU A 65 -0.68 -8.33 -11.98
CA GLU A 65 -0.17 -9.62 -12.42
C GLU A 65 0.37 -9.53 -13.85
N HIS A 66 -0.35 -8.86 -14.74
CA HIS A 66 0.13 -8.59 -16.09
C HIS A 66 1.43 -7.78 -16.07
N ASP A 67 1.49 -6.68 -15.31
CA ASP A 67 2.69 -5.84 -15.16
C ASP A 67 3.89 -6.63 -14.58
N ARG A 68 3.63 -7.65 -13.75
CA ARG A 68 4.68 -8.52 -13.20
C ARG A 68 5.34 -9.38 -14.28
N TYR A 69 4.59 -9.81 -15.29
CA TYR A 69 5.07 -10.72 -16.33
C TYR A 69 5.47 -10.01 -17.62
N LYS A 70 4.94 -8.83 -17.89
CA LYS A 70 5.32 -8.01 -19.05
C LYS A 70 6.30 -6.92 -18.61
N ASN A 71 7.44 -6.83 -19.30
CA ASN A 71 8.31 -5.65 -19.25
C ASN A 71 7.68 -4.41 -19.94
N ASP A 72 6.36 -4.35 -20.03
CA ASP A 72 5.62 -3.36 -20.82
C ASP A 72 4.64 -2.60 -19.93
N LYS A 73 4.95 -1.32 -19.66
CA LYS A 73 4.23 -0.43 -18.74
C LYS A 73 2.92 0.13 -19.31
N LYS A 74 2.34 -0.52 -20.32
CA LYS A 74 1.19 -0.03 -21.10
C LYS A 74 -0.02 0.41 -20.25
N TYR A 75 -0.22 -0.18 -19.07
CA TYR A 75 -1.36 0.12 -18.18
C TYR A 75 -1.03 1.10 -17.04
N LEU A 76 0.25 1.45 -16.85
CA LEU A 76 0.67 2.46 -15.89
C LEU A 76 0.49 3.89 -16.44
N ASN A 77 0.61 4.05 -17.77
CA ASN A 77 0.46 5.34 -18.46
C ASN A 77 -0.63 5.22 -19.56
N PRO A 78 -1.93 5.39 -19.22
CA PRO A 78 -3.02 5.25 -20.19
C PRO A 78 -3.04 6.34 -21.27
N ASP A 79 -2.26 7.42 -21.07
CA ASP A 79 -2.05 8.53 -22.01
C ASP A 79 -0.87 8.29 -22.98
N GLY A 80 -0.13 7.19 -22.85
CA GLY A 80 0.99 6.85 -23.71
C GLY A 80 2.21 7.75 -23.56
N SER A 81 2.29 8.58 -22.50
CA SER A 81 3.49 9.35 -22.21
C SER A 81 4.57 8.38 -21.70
N SER A 82 5.51 8.02 -22.57
CA SER A 82 6.74 7.34 -22.19
C SER A 82 7.55 8.32 -21.34
N SER A 83 7.38 8.24 -20.03
CA SER A 83 8.28 8.91 -19.09
C SER A 83 9.63 8.18 -19.17
N VAL A 84 10.63 8.93 -19.64
CA VAL A 84 12.06 8.64 -19.64
C VAL A 84 12.50 8.01 -18.32
#